data_AF-A0A929SIM7-F1
#
_entry.id   AF-A0A929SIM7-F1
#
_cell.length_a   1.000
_cell.length_b   1.000
_cell.length_c   1.000
_cell.angle_alpha   90.00
_cell.angle_beta   90.00
_cell.angle_gamma   90.00
#
_symmetry.space_group_name_H-M   'P 1'
#
loop_
_entity.id
_entity.type
_entity.pdbx_description
1 polymer ?
#
loop_
_entity_poly.entity_id
_entity_poly.type
_entity_poly.pdbx_seq_one_letter_code
_entity_poly.pdbx_strand_id
1 'polypeptide(L)' 'MRTEGSLLAIKNAGFFYEEGKFLFRNLSFEIERGQILAILGLNGQGKSTLMSCMMG' A
#
# COMPACT_ATOMS: atom_id res chain seq x y z
N MET A 1 25.27 2.42 10.27
CA MET A 1 24.93 1.73 9.00
C MET A 1 23.84 2.56 8.36
N ARG A 2 24.16 3.32 7.30
CA ARG A 2 23.16 4.15 6.60
C ARG A 2 22.35 3.18 5.74
N THR A 3 21.13 2.84 6.16
CA THR A 3 20.16 2.20 5.27
C THR A 3 19.98 3.15 4.09
N GLU A 4 20.19 2.67 2.87
CA GLU A 4 19.88 3.45 1.68
C GLU A 4 18.42 3.92 1.79
N GLY A 5 18.20 5.22 1.66
CA GLY A 5 16.99 5.87 2.18
C GLY A 5 15.70 5.25 1.65
N SER A 6 14.76 5.02 2.59
CA SER A 6 13.35 4.75 2.33
C SER A 6 12.84 5.54 1.12
N LEU A 7 12.24 4.85 0.16
CA LEU A 7 11.67 5.48 -1.02
C LEU A 7 10.19 5.81 -0.81
N LEU A 8 9.45 4.88 -0.21
CA LEU A 8 8.02 5.00 0.04
C LEU A 8 7.67 4.31 1.36
N ALA A 9 6.89 4.98 2.20
CA ALA A 9 6.37 4.41 3.42
C ALA A 9 4.86 4.65 3.51
N ILE A 10 4.10 3.57 3.69
CA ILE A 10 2.68 3.61 4.03
C ILE A 10 2.55 3.29 5.51
N LYS A 11 1.79 4.11 6.24
CA LYS A 11 1.56 3.94 7.68
C LYS A 11 0.07 3.97 7.98
N ASN A 12 -0.43 2.88 8.53
CA ASN A 12 -1.80 2.72 9.02
C ASN A 12 -2.87 3.11 7.98
N ALA A 13 -2.65 2.76 6.71
CA ALA A 13 -3.59 3.07 5.65
C ALA A 13 -4.84 2.19 5.73
N GLY A 14 -5.99 2.81 5.47
CA GLY A 14 -7.26 2.14 5.29
C GLY A 14 -8.06 2.84 4.20
N PHE A 15 -8.81 2.07 3.43
CA PHE A 15 -9.64 2.61 2.36
C PHE A 15 -10.94 1.83 2.23
N PHE A 16 -12.03 2.56 2.01
CA PHE A 16 -13.36 2.03 1.71
C PHE A 16 -14.04 2.96 0.70
N TYR A 17 -14.85 2.39 -0.19
CA TYR A 17 -15.77 3.17 -1.03
C TYR A 17 -17.10 3.41 -0.33
N GLU A 18 -17.59 2.39 0.38
CA GLU A 18 -18.80 2.44 1.19
C GLU A 18 -18.41 2.32 2.66
N GLU A 19 -18.95 3.19 3.51
CA GLU A 19 -18.61 3.22 4.93
C GLU A 19 -18.76 1.85 5.58
N GLY A 20 -17.72 1.41 6.29
CA GLY A 20 -17.65 0.09 6.92
C GLY A 20 -17.19 -1.05 6.00
N LYS A 21 -17.20 -0.91 4.67
CA LYS A 21 -16.73 -1.93 3.71
C LYS A 21 -15.31 -1.65 3.22
N PHE A 22 -14.33 -1.94 4.07
CA PHE A 22 -12.93 -1.67 3.76
C PHE A 22 -12.34 -2.69 2.80
N LEU A 23 -11.57 -2.20 1.83
CA LEU A 23 -10.73 -3.01 0.97
C LEU A 23 -9.45 -3.43 1.68
N PHE A 24 -8.90 -2.55 2.50
CA PHE A 24 -7.78 -2.82 3.39
C PHE A 24 -7.87 -1.93 4.63
N ARG A 25 -7.33 -2.43 5.75
CA ARG A 25 -7.26 -1.73 7.04
C ARG A 25 -5.88 -1.94 7.64
N ASN A 26 -5.37 -0.94 8.35
CA ASN A 26 -4.11 -1.00 9.08
C ASN A 26 -2.93 -1.48 8.22
N LEU A 27 -2.91 -1.08 6.94
CA LEU A 27 -1.84 -1.45 6.03
C LEU A 27 -0.63 -0.55 6.29
N SER A 28 0.48 -1.17 6.68
CA SER A 28 1.76 -0.49 6.94
C SER A 28 2.89 -1.28 6.30
N PHE A 29 3.66 -0.63 5.42
CA PHE A 29 4.86 -1.20 4.83
C PHE A 29 5.79 -0.09 4.30
N GLU A 30 7.03 -0.47 4.05
CA GLU A 30 8.08 0.42 3.55
C GLU A 30 8.78 -0.23 2.36
N ILE A 31 9.11 0.57 1.36
CA ILE A 31 9.88 0.17 0.18
C ILE A 31 11.18 0.95 0.20
N GLU A 32 12.29 0.23 0.22
CA GLU A 32 13.62 0.82 0.09
C GLU A 32 14.00 1.01 -1.38
N ARG A 33 14.98 1.89 -1.63
CA ARG A 33 15.50 2.09 -2.97
C ARG A 33 16.06 0.78 -3.53
N GLY A 34 15.65 0.41 -4.75
CA GLY A 34 16.08 -0.81 -5.42
C GLY A 34 15.23 -2.06 -5.12
N GLN A 35 14.27 -1.98 -4.19
CA GLN A 35 13.33 -3.08 -3.96
C GLN A 35 12.21 -3.10 -5.01
N ILE A 36 11.73 -4.30 -5.33
CA ILE A 36 10.56 -4.52 -6.18
C ILE A 36 9.40 -4.94 -5.28
N LEU A 37 8.32 -4.17 -5.28
CA LEU A 37 7.07 -4.53 -4.60
C LEU A 37 6.13 -5.25 -5.56
N ALA A 38 5.69 -6.46 -5.19
CA ALA A 38 4.61 -7.18 -5.85
C ALA A 38 3.34 -7.14 -4.99
N ILE A 39 2.23 -6.63 -5.55
CA ILE A 39 0.92 -6.62 -4.89
C ILE A 39 0.11 -7.82 -5.42
N LEU A 40 -0.15 -8.80 -4.55
CA LEU A 40 -0.85 -10.03 -4.89
C LEU A 40 -2.27 -10.07 -4.30
N GLY A 41 -3.15 -10.85 -4.94
CA GLY A 41 -4.52 -11.07 -4.46
C GLY A 41 -5.52 -11.28 -5.61
N LEU A 42 -6.69 -11.83 -5.29
CA LEU A 42 -7.76 -12.07 -6.25
C LEU A 42 -8.30 -10.77 -6.87
N ASN A 43 -9.01 -10.89 -7.98
CA ASN A 43 -9.71 -9.76 -8.60
C ASN A 43 -10.74 -9.17 -7.63
N GLY A 44 -10.84 -7.84 -7.57
CA GLY A 44 -11.73 -7.13 -6.64
C GLY A 44 -11.15 -6.83 -5.26
N GLN A 45 -9.97 -7.34 -4.90
CA GLN A 45 -9.37 -7.15 -3.56
C GLN A 45 -8.68 -5.79 -3.34
N GLY A 46 -8.95 -4.79 -4.17
CA GLY A 46 -8.43 -3.43 -3.96
C GLY A 46 -6.96 -3.18 -4.36
N LYS A 47 -6.34 -4.05 -5.17
CA LYS A 47 -4.95 -3.86 -5.65
C LYS A 47 -4.75 -2.58 -6.45
N SER A 48 -5.55 -2.35 -7.48
CA SER A 48 -5.50 -1.11 -8.27
C SER A 48 -5.92 0.11 -7.46
N THR A 49 -6.82 -0.06 -6.50
CA THR A 49 -7.19 0.99 -5.55
C THR A 49 -6.02 1.37 -4.65
N LEU A 50 -5.28 0.41 -4.11
CA LEU A 50 -4.05 0.66 -3.34
C LEU A 50 -3.02 1.41 -4.19
N MET A 51 -2.83 1.01 -5.45
CA MET A 51 -1.95 1.73 -6.39
C MET A 51 -2.41 3.16 -6.62
N SER A 52 -3.71 3.40 -6.78
CA SER A 52 -4.26 4.74 -6.96
C SER A 52 -4.01 5.60 -5.70
N CYS A 53 -4.31 5.07 -4.51
CA CYS A 53 -4.04 5.76 -3.25
C CYS A 53 -2.55 6.12 -3.06
N MET A 54 -1.61 5.33 -3.59
CA MET A 54 -0.18 5.62 -3.52
C MET A 54 0.25 6.75 -4.48
N MET A 55 -0.47 6.96 -5.59
CA MET A 55 -0.15 8.00 -6.57
C MET A 55 -0.75 9.37 -6.23
N GLY A 56 -1.76 9.41 -5.34
CA GLY A 56 -2.55 10.60 -5.05
C GLY A 56 -3.73 10.76 -6.00
#